data_AF-A0A1Q3T159-F1
#
_entry.id   AF-A0A1Q3T159-F1
#
_cell.length_a   1.000
_cell.length_b   1.000
_cell.length_c   1.000
_cell.angle_alpha   90.00
_cell.angle_beta   90.00
_cell.angle_gamma   90.00
#
_symmetry.space_group_name_H-M   'P 1'
#
loop_
_entity.id
_entity.type
_entity.pdbx_description
1 polymer ?
#
loop_
_entity_poly.entity_id
_entity_poly.type
_entity_poly.pdbx_seq_one_letter_code
_entity_poly.pdbx_strand_id
1 'polypeptide(L)'
;MNIVLVKKRENMLTLTFESLFVKVKNKTLPAQYALQTPAIIKYSLFFETLYGIETKQALLYFIERISAGNVIIKSNNSSYKIDSLTDLLCLCFDKQFYKDALTEEQNAAIEDLLKTVSFSKEQLIFLLKRAHSDDIEYYLFHYKCFLEKDLLDIVNDIDIVRKFPLKTLEMLYFYFNPKREWKTSLTPLLDIYYFCYRVGHILGLKDGISFKKNGVVFTIDTESEFAGTSLAHLTEHVALYQEAHPTPLFEEITKVLTFSNNLITPCHSNYNTDAEHSFHKQYTANQMIYFSSGWDGHIIGLAMYGDYLVYSNRGEGGAKDTGCRIFKIKDRKHITPDFIKSLINGEISSQEKFHTLLNKIVDLYSPIVSFECKKQKYDTCSFVNPKSMIEAMIVLLQAGPAAMPQQVKEKFVWEKERKKYKSLTSFIRNSEVDELIKNMFYAKDPYLIAFYAELIKQIIYQHHGNDRERDKDIAEYVRACDLYERTPAHIKQVIDSDKEFLDFMADLINSDKENSDVQFAKSSVYSINFNKNNYAVTVVNGNITDINNVPMPLMHYSDKQVEKLITCFKF
;
A
#
# COMPACT_ATOMS: atom_id res chain seq x y z
N MET A 1 -46.73 -41.65 52.56
CA MET A 1 -45.62 -40.73 52.85
C MET A 1 -45.04 -40.31 51.50
N ASN A 2 -45.50 -39.17 50.95
CA ASN A 2 -45.03 -38.65 49.66
C ASN A 2 -44.11 -37.46 49.95
N ILE A 3 -42.84 -37.57 49.56
CA ILE A 3 -41.88 -36.47 49.63
C ILE A 3 -41.97 -35.71 48.30
N VAL A 4 -42.50 -34.50 48.37
CA VAL A 4 -42.54 -33.53 47.26
C VAL A 4 -41.20 -32.79 47.25
N LEU A 5 -40.40 -32.98 46.21
CA LEU A 5 -39.22 -32.16 45.93
C LEU A 5 -39.67 -30.85 45.26
N VAL A 6 -39.81 -29.80 46.06
CA VAL A 6 -40.00 -28.42 45.60
C VAL A 6 -38.68 -27.93 45.02
N LYS A 7 -38.56 -27.83 43.68
CA LYS A 7 -37.52 -27.02 43.04
C LYS A 7 -37.80 -25.55 43.34
N LYS A 8 -37.07 -24.98 44.30
CA LYS A 8 -36.98 -23.53 44.52
C LYS A 8 -36.51 -22.88 43.20
N ARG A 9 -37.34 -22.05 42.57
CA ARG A 9 -36.86 -21.07 41.59
C ARG A 9 -35.99 -20.08 42.37
N GLU A 10 -34.68 -20.13 42.20
CA GLU A 10 -33.81 -19.08 42.69
C GLU A 10 -34.18 -17.78 41.96
N ASN A 11 -34.61 -16.77 42.71
CA ASN A 11 -34.84 -15.44 42.16
C ASN A 11 -33.50 -14.88 41.69
N MET A 12 -33.32 -14.76 40.39
CA MET A 12 -32.13 -14.18 39.79
C MET A 12 -31.95 -12.74 40.28
N LEU A 13 -30.80 -12.44 40.86
CA LEU A 13 -30.50 -11.13 41.45
C LEU A 13 -30.47 -10.06 40.34
N THR A 14 -31.27 -8.99 40.48
CA THR A 14 -31.23 -7.82 39.59
C THR A 14 -30.24 -6.79 40.14
N LEU A 15 -29.28 -6.38 39.32
CA LEU A 15 -28.27 -5.39 39.64
C LEU A 15 -28.52 -4.10 38.85
N THR A 16 -28.34 -2.93 39.48
CA THR A 16 -28.11 -1.66 38.76
C THR A 16 -26.66 -1.60 38.28
N PHE A 17 -26.36 -0.72 37.32
CA PHE A 17 -25.00 -0.56 36.80
C PHE A 17 -23.99 -0.15 37.89
N GLU A 18 -24.38 0.69 38.84
CA GLU A 18 -23.54 1.09 39.97
C GLU A 18 -23.30 -0.07 40.94
N SER A 19 -24.33 -0.86 41.23
CA SER A 19 -24.19 -2.04 42.11
C SER A 19 -23.36 -3.15 41.47
N LEU A 20 -23.45 -3.27 40.14
CA LEU A 20 -22.62 -4.16 39.34
C LEU A 20 -21.16 -3.74 39.44
N PHE A 21 -20.87 -2.46 39.19
CA PHE A 21 -19.51 -1.90 39.31
C PHE A 21 -18.89 -2.19 40.68
N VAL A 22 -19.63 -1.95 41.76
CA VAL A 22 -19.15 -2.24 43.13
C VAL A 22 -18.85 -3.73 43.33
N LYS A 23 -19.71 -4.62 42.82
CA LYS A 23 -19.51 -6.07 42.93
C LYS A 23 -18.32 -6.57 42.12
N VAL A 24 -18.14 -6.02 40.93
CA VAL A 24 -16.99 -6.27 40.06
C VAL A 24 -15.70 -5.85 40.77
N LYS A 25 -15.62 -4.61 41.26
CA LYS A 25 -14.45 -4.08 42.00
C LYS A 25 -14.09 -4.91 43.23
N ASN A 26 -15.09 -5.45 43.91
CA ASN A 26 -14.91 -6.27 45.10
C ASN A 26 -14.73 -7.77 44.81
N LYS A 27 -14.70 -8.20 43.54
CA LYS A 27 -14.62 -9.61 43.12
C LYS A 27 -15.75 -10.48 43.70
N THR A 28 -16.95 -9.92 43.82
CA THR A 28 -18.15 -10.57 44.39
C THR A 28 -19.30 -10.66 43.38
N LEU A 29 -18.98 -10.57 42.09
CA LEU A 29 -19.98 -10.68 41.03
C LEU A 29 -20.52 -12.13 40.95
N PRO A 30 -21.84 -12.34 41.06
CA PRO A 30 -22.41 -13.68 40.92
C PRO A 30 -22.28 -14.18 39.48
N ALA A 31 -22.28 -15.51 39.31
CA ALA A 31 -22.17 -16.15 37.99
C ALA A 31 -23.34 -15.82 37.05
N GLN A 32 -24.53 -15.49 37.58
CA GLN A 32 -25.71 -15.09 36.82
C GLN A 32 -26.43 -13.95 37.55
N TYR A 33 -26.91 -12.97 36.79
CA TYR A 33 -27.67 -11.81 37.28
C TYR A 33 -28.54 -11.20 36.18
N ALA A 34 -29.64 -10.56 36.55
CA ALA A 34 -30.33 -9.61 35.68
C ALA A 34 -29.62 -8.26 35.79
N LEU A 35 -29.47 -7.54 34.69
CA LEU A 35 -28.91 -6.19 34.70
C LEU A 35 -30.00 -5.20 34.34
N GLN A 36 -30.27 -4.26 35.25
CA GLN A 36 -31.08 -3.10 34.97
C GLN A 36 -30.17 -2.02 34.39
N THR A 37 -30.15 -1.92 33.06
CA THR A 37 -29.34 -0.96 32.33
C THR A 37 -30.03 0.41 32.31
N PRO A 38 -29.38 1.50 32.72
CA PRO A 38 -29.92 2.83 32.50
C PRO A 38 -29.89 3.16 31.00
N ALA A 39 -30.76 4.06 30.54
CA ALA A 39 -30.75 4.52 29.16
C ALA A 39 -29.44 5.22 28.75
N ILE A 40 -28.71 5.78 29.74
CA ILE A 40 -27.43 6.45 29.54
C ILE A 40 -26.43 5.96 30.59
N ILE A 41 -25.25 5.53 30.15
CA ILE A 41 -24.10 5.16 31.00
C ILE A 41 -22.96 6.16 30.77
N LYS A 42 -22.29 6.59 31.85
CA LYS A 42 -21.08 7.42 31.74
C LYS A 42 -19.92 6.59 31.20
N TYR A 43 -19.17 7.19 30.29
CA TYR A 43 -18.02 6.57 29.63
C TYR A 43 -17.03 5.92 30.61
N SER A 44 -16.55 6.66 31.62
CA SER A 44 -15.59 6.14 32.60
C SER A 44 -16.13 4.95 33.39
N LEU A 45 -17.38 5.03 33.84
CA LEU A 45 -18.01 3.98 34.63
C LEU A 45 -18.18 2.68 33.82
N PHE A 46 -18.45 2.78 32.51
CA PHE A 46 -18.54 1.62 31.62
C PHE A 46 -17.21 0.87 31.53
N PHE A 47 -16.11 1.56 31.23
CA PHE A 47 -14.79 0.94 31.07
C PHE A 47 -14.17 0.47 32.39
N GLU A 48 -14.36 1.20 33.49
CA GLU A 48 -13.94 0.73 34.81
C GLU A 48 -14.68 -0.56 35.23
N THR A 49 -15.97 -0.69 34.85
CA THR A 49 -16.74 -1.93 35.05
C THR A 49 -16.23 -3.05 34.16
N LEU A 50 -15.91 -2.77 32.89
CA LEU A 50 -15.36 -3.75 31.96
C LEU A 50 -14.01 -4.29 32.45
N TYR A 51 -13.11 -3.41 32.90
CA TYR A 51 -11.78 -3.75 33.39
C TYR A 51 -11.82 -4.66 34.62
N GLY A 52 -12.72 -4.40 35.58
CA GLY A 52 -12.77 -5.21 36.80
C GLY A 52 -13.30 -6.63 36.59
N ILE A 53 -13.74 -7.00 35.38
CA ILE A 53 -14.22 -8.34 35.06
C ILE A 53 -13.02 -9.25 34.74
N GLU A 54 -12.76 -10.20 35.63
CA GLU A 54 -11.53 -11.01 35.58
C GLU A 54 -11.63 -12.29 34.74
N THR A 55 -12.81 -12.64 34.24
CA THR A 55 -13.01 -13.90 33.52
C THR A 55 -13.74 -13.71 32.20
N LYS A 56 -13.39 -14.54 31.21
CA LYS A 56 -14.04 -14.55 29.89
C LYS A 56 -15.54 -14.77 29.98
N GLN A 57 -16.00 -15.72 30.81
CA GLN A 57 -17.42 -16.00 30.95
C GLN A 57 -18.18 -14.80 31.55
N ALA A 58 -17.64 -14.15 32.58
CA ALA A 58 -18.27 -12.99 33.18
C ALA A 58 -18.27 -11.78 32.23
N LEU A 59 -17.24 -11.62 31.40
CA LEU A 59 -17.17 -10.57 30.41
C LEU A 59 -18.25 -10.77 29.34
N LEU A 60 -18.29 -11.96 28.72
CA LEU A 60 -19.31 -12.27 27.71
C LEU A 60 -20.72 -12.10 28.28
N TYR A 61 -20.96 -12.56 29.52
CA TYR A 61 -22.25 -12.39 30.19
C TYR A 61 -22.60 -10.91 30.41
N PHE A 62 -21.65 -10.09 30.87
CA PHE A 62 -21.85 -8.64 31.04
C PHE A 62 -22.18 -7.95 29.71
N ILE A 63 -21.39 -8.25 28.67
CA ILE A 63 -21.55 -7.66 27.34
C ILE A 63 -22.91 -8.05 26.75
N GLU A 64 -23.34 -9.31 26.87
CA GLU A 64 -24.68 -9.76 26.47
C GLU A 64 -25.79 -8.98 27.20
N ARG A 65 -25.68 -8.82 28.53
CA ARG A 65 -26.69 -8.10 29.31
C ARG A 65 -26.78 -6.63 28.94
N ILE A 66 -25.66 -5.95 28.69
CA ILE A 66 -25.66 -4.55 28.26
C ILE A 66 -26.26 -4.40 26.87
N SER A 67 -25.88 -5.30 25.95
CA SER A 67 -26.37 -5.24 24.56
C SER A 67 -27.89 -5.40 24.43
N ALA A 68 -28.52 -6.12 25.35
CA ALA A 68 -29.97 -6.29 25.38
C ALA A 68 -30.72 -5.03 25.88
N GLY A 69 -30.02 -4.04 26.42
CA GLY A 69 -30.58 -2.92 27.16
C GLY A 69 -30.90 -1.65 26.35
N ASN A 70 -30.56 -1.59 25.06
CA ASN A 70 -30.66 -0.37 24.21
C ASN A 70 -30.06 0.87 24.90
N VAL A 71 -28.75 0.84 25.16
CA VAL A 71 -28.05 1.78 26.06
C VAL A 71 -27.27 2.83 25.28
N ILE A 72 -27.18 4.07 25.78
CA ILE A 72 -26.26 5.09 25.23
C ILE A 72 -25.06 5.28 26.17
N ILE A 73 -23.84 5.06 25.68
CA ILE A 73 -22.60 5.36 26.41
C ILE A 73 -22.18 6.80 26.05
N LYS A 74 -22.09 7.68 27.05
CA LYS A 74 -21.75 9.10 26.86
C LYS A 74 -20.37 9.45 27.36
N SER A 75 -19.53 9.96 26.46
CA SER A 75 -18.31 10.73 26.75
C SER A 75 -18.61 12.24 26.67
N ASN A 76 -17.72 13.09 27.18
CA ASN A 76 -17.91 14.55 27.18
C ASN A 76 -18.15 15.14 25.77
N ASN A 77 -17.60 14.49 24.72
CA ASN A 77 -17.67 14.97 23.34
C ASN A 77 -18.42 14.02 22.37
N SER A 78 -18.95 12.88 22.83
CA SER A 78 -19.53 11.85 21.95
C SER A 78 -20.57 10.97 22.64
N SER A 79 -21.48 10.37 21.87
CA SER A 79 -22.51 9.45 22.36
C SER A 79 -22.57 8.21 21.49
N TYR A 80 -22.56 7.02 22.09
CA TYR A 80 -22.56 5.73 21.39
C TYR A 80 -23.78 4.92 21.78
N LYS A 81 -24.63 4.60 20.81
CA LYS A 81 -25.81 3.75 21.04
C LYS A 81 -25.41 2.27 20.89
N ILE A 82 -25.75 1.47 21.89
CA ILE A 82 -25.51 0.03 21.96
C ILE A 82 -26.86 -0.67 21.80
N ASP A 83 -27.15 -1.12 20.58
CA ASP A 83 -28.37 -1.84 20.23
C ASP A 83 -28.10 -3.35 20.05
N SER A 84 -26.83 -3.75 20.10
CA SER A 84 -26.40 -5.12 19.87
C SER A 84 -25.06 -5.45 20.55
N LEU A 85 -24.78 -6.75 20.69
CA LEU A 85 -23.50 -7.29 21.17
C LEU A 85 -22.35 -6.77 20.29
N THR A 86 -22.63 -6.60 19.01
CA THR A 86 -21.75 -6.03 18.00
C THR A 86 -21.33 -4.59 18.34
N ASP A 87 -22.28 -3.70 18.63
CA ASP A 87 -21.99 -2.29 18.93
C ASP A 87 -21.08 -2.16 20.16
N LEU A 88 -21.32 -3.02 21.15
CA LEU A 88 -20.56 -3.02 22.39
C LEU A 88 -19.13 -3.50 22.22
N LEU A 89 -18.94 -4.58 21.45
CA LEU A 89 -17.62 -5.09 21.13
C LEU A 89 -16.84 -4.05 20.33
N CYS A 90 -17.43 -3.43 19.30
CA CYS A 90 -16.73 -2.40 18.52
C CYS A 90 -16.24 -1.22 19.37
N LEU A 91 -17.05 -0.75 20.33
CA LEU A 91 -16.63 0.30 21.26
C LEU A 91 -15.47 -0.13 22.17
N CYS A 92 -15.39 -1.42 22.53
CA CYS A 92 -14.33 -1.94 23.40
C CYS A 92 -13.01 -2.20 22.66
N PHE A 93 -13.02 -2.22 21.32
CA PHE A 93 -11.87 -2.57 20.51
C PHE A 93 -11.27 -1.40 19.73
N ASP A 94 -11.95 -0.26 19.67
CA ASP A 94 -11.39 0.97 19.12
C ASP A 94 -10.63 1.70 20.24
N LYS A 95 -9.30 1.60 20.19
CA LYS A 95 -8.39 2.07 21.25
C LYS A 95 -8.50 3.56 21.47
N GLN A 96 -8.86 4.32 20.44
CA GLN A 96 -8.99 5.77 20.55
C GLN A 96 -10.09 6.17 21.52
N PHE A 97 -11.10 5.32 21.72
CA PHE A 97 -12.16 5.65 22.66
C PHE A 97 -11.68 5.54 24.11
N TYR A 98 -10.96 4.48 24.51
CA TYR A 98 -10.71 4.18 25.94
C TYR A 98 -9.28 4.43 26.43
N LYS A 99 -8.35 4.82 25.54
CA LYS A 99 -6.95 5.07 25.88
C LYS A 99 -6.75 6.04 27.06
N ASP A 100 -7.60 7.06 27.17
CA ASP A 100 -7.49 8.07 28.24
C ASP A 100 -8.23 7.69 29.53
N ALA A 101 -9.05 6.63 29.50
CA ALA A 101 -9.89 6.22 30.63
C ALA A 101 -9.24 5.13 31.50
N LEU A 102 -8.22 4.44 30.98
CA LEU A 102 -7.60 3.26 31.56
C LEU A 102 -6.07 3.33 31.46
N THR A 103 -5.36 2.76 32.42
CA THR A 103 -3.89 2.64 32.35
C THR A 103 -3.45 1.62 31.28
N GLU A 104 -2.19 1.66 30.87
CA GLU A 104 -1.65 0.72 29.87
C GLU A 104 -1.82 -0.75 30.26
N GLU A 105 -1.65 -1.08 31.54
CA GLU A 105 -1.86 -2.43 32.08
C GLU A 105 -3.33 -2.87 31.96
N GLN A 106 -4.26 -1.96 32.21
CA GLN A 106 -5.70 -2.22 32.11
C GLN A 106 -6.12 -2.45 30.66
N ASN A 107 -5.55 -1.67 29.73
CA ASN A 107 -5.77 -1.83 28.30
C ASN A 107 -5.27 -3.19 27.81
N ALA A 108 -4.06 -3.60 28.23
CA ALA A 108 -3.49 -4.89 27.86
C ALA A 108 -4.34 -6.09 28.34
N ALA A 109 -4.88 -6.01 29.56
CA ALA A 109 -5.73 -7.07 30.10
C ALA A 109 -7.06 -7.25 29.33
N ILE A 110 -7.68 -6.14 28.91
CA ILE A 110 -8.87 -6.16 28.06
C ILE A 110 -8.51 -6.77 26.70
N GLU A 111 -7.41 -6.33 26.08
CA GLU A 111 -6.95 -6.88 24.79
C GLU A 111 -6.74 -8.39 24.82
N ASP A 112 -6.11 -8.92 25.86
CA ASP A 112 -5.87 -10.37 26.00
C ASP A 112 -7.17 -11.17 26.08
N LEU A 113 -8.18 -10.61 26.73
CA LEU A 113 -9.50 -11.24 26.85
C LEU A 113 -10.22 -11.25 25.50
N LEU A 114 -10.11 -10.13 24.79
CA LEU A 114 -10.72 -9.84 23.51
C LEU A 114 -10.13 -10.68 22.35
N LYS A 115 -8.83 -11.02 22.40
CA LYS A 115 -8.17 -11.96 21.46
C LYS A 115 -8.81 -13.36 21.42
N THR A 116 -9.62 -13.71 22.42
CA THR A 116 -10.23 -15.04 22.51
C THR A 116 -11.64 -15.14 21.93
N VAL A 117 -12.17 -14.05 21.37
CA VAL A 117 -13.53 -13.97 20.81
C VAL A 117 -13.48 -14.16 19.29
N SER A 118 -14.43 -14.92 18.74
CA SER A 118 -14.65 -15.04 17.30
C SER A 118 -15.88 -14.21 16.92
N PHE A 119 -15.71 -13.24 16.03
CA PHE A 119 -16.79 -12.38 15.55
C PHE A 119 -17.61 -13.04 14.46
N SER A 120 -18.89 -12.66 14.35
CA SER A 120 -19.72 -12.97 13.20
C SER A 120 -19.32 -12.13 11.98
N LYS A 121 -19.78 -12.53 10.79
CA LYS A 121 -19.59 -11.77 9.55
C LYS A 121 -20.08 -10.32 9.69
N GLU A 122 -21.26 -10.10 10.27
CA GLU A 122 -21.86 -8.76 10.45
C GLU A 122 -21.02 -7.88 11.39
N GLN A 123 -20.48 -8.48 12.44
CA GLN A 123 -19.59 -7.80 13.40
C GLN A 123 -18.31 -7.34 12.72
N LEU A 124 -17.70 -8.24 11.94
CA LEU A 124 -16.48 -7.95 11.21
C LEU A 124 -16.70 -6.85 10.15
N ILE A 125 -17.82 -6.89 9.42
CA ILE A 125 -18.20 -5.83 8.47
C ILE A 125 -18.28 -4.47 9.16
N PHE A 126 -18.87 -4.41 10.36
CA PHE A 126 -19.00 -3.16 11.10
C PHE A 126 -17.63 -2.64 11.56
N LEU A 127 -16.78 -3.51 12.13
CA LEU A 127 -15.42 -3.17 12.56
C LEU A 127 -14.59 -2.61 11.40
N LEU A 128 -14.53 -3.33 10.28
CA LEU A 128 -13.77 -2.93 9.10
C LEU A 128 -14.25 -1.59 8.48
N LYS A 129 -15.51 -1.22 8.72
CA LYS A 129 -16.08 0.07 8.26
C LYS A 129 -15.72 1.25 9.14
N ARG A 130 -15.51 1.04 10.44
CA ARG A 130 -15.58 2.13 11.44
C ARG A 130 -14.36 2.26 12.32
N ALA A 131 -13.59 1.19 12.50
CA ALA A 131 -12.41 1.22 13.35
C ALA A 131 -11.34 2.15 12.75
N HIS A 132 -10.53 2.73 13.64
CA HIS A 132 -9.32 3.45 13.22
C HIS A 132 -8.37 2.50 12.48
N SER A 133 -7.56 3.04 11.57
CA SER A 133 -6.63 2.23 10.75
C SER A 133 -5.74 1.33 11.58
N ASP A 134 -5.18 1.88 12.66
CA ASP A 134 -4.26 1.17 13.53
C ASP A 134 -4.95 -0.03 14.19
N ASP A 135 -6.23 0.10 14.55
CA ASP A 135 -6.99 -0.99 15.16
C ASP A 135 -7.32 -2.10 14.14
N ILE A 136 -7.60 -1.75 12.88
CA ILE A 136 -7.81 -2.73 11.79
C ILE A 136 -6.56 -3.59 11.59
N GLU A 137 -5.36 -3.00 11.64
CA GLU A 137 -4.11 -3.73 11.57
C GLU A 137 -4.02 -4.76 12.71
N TYR A 138 -4.30 -4.35 13.94
CA TYR A 138 -4.34 -5.25 15.09
C TYR A 138 -5.36 -6.38 14.89
N TYR A 139 -6.56 -6.08 14.37
CA TYR A 139 -7.58 -7.10 14.14
C TYR A 139 -7.11 -8.15 13.14
N LEU A 140 -6.62 -7.69 11.98
CA LEU A 140 -6.24 -8.56 10.87
C LEU A 140 -4.99 -9.38 11.18
N PHE A 141 -3.93 -8.75 11.71
CA PHE A 141 -2.62 -9.37 11.82
C PHE A 141 -2.33 -9.97 13.21
N HIS A 142 -3.01 -9.51 14.26
CA HIS A 142 -2.70 -9.91 15.64
C HIS A 142 -3.82 -10.68 16.34
N TYR A 143 -5.08 -10.23 16.26
CA TYR A 143 -6.15 -10.79 17.09
C TYR A 143 -6.78 -12.06 16.55
N LYS A 144 -6.69 -12.32 15.22
CA LYS A 144 -7.27 -13.52 14.58
C LYS A 144 -8.71 -13.82 15.03
N CYS A 145 -9.48 -12.78 15.28
CA CYS A 145 -10.81 -12.82 15.88
C CYS A 145 -11.92 -13.16 14.87
N PHE A 146 -11.59 -13.79 13.75
CA PHE A 146 -12.49 -14.10 12.65
C PHE A 146 -12.05 -15.36 11.90
N LEU A 147 -12.98 -15.95 11.17
CA LEU A 147 -12.67 -17.02 10.23
C LEU A 147 -12.23 -16.40 8.90
N GLU A 148 -11.15 -16.91 8.31
CA GLU A 148 -10.65 -16.48 7.00
C GLU A 148 -11.74 -16.56 5.92
N LYS A 149 -12.59 -17.60 5.98
CA LYS A 149 -13.75 -17.75 5.09
C LYS A 149 -14.72 -16.57 5.18
N ASP A 150 -15.04 -16.10 6.39
CA ASP A 150 -15.98 -14.98 6.56
C ASP A 150 -15.38 -13.70 5.97
N LEU A 151 -14.06 -13.52 6.13
CA LEU A 151 -13.36 -12.39 5.54
C LEU A 151 -13.33 -12.49 4.00
N LEU A 152 -13.10 -13.68 3.43
CA LEU A 152 -13.21 -13.92 1.98
C LEU A 152 -14.61 -13.62 1.45
N ASP A 153 -15.65 -14.05 2.17
CA ASP A 153 -17.05 -13.80 1.82
C ASP A 153 -17.43 -12.30 1.95
N ILE A 154 -16.68 -11.53 2.74
CA ILE A 154 -16.83 -10.08 2.87
C ILE A 154 -16.15 -9.37 1.70
N VAL A 155 -14.88 -9.70 1.42
CA VAL A 155 -14.08 -8.98 0.41
C VAL A 155 -14.45 -9.32 -1.02
N ASN A 156 -15.29 -10.33 -1.23
CA ASN A 156 -15.88 -10.66 -2.53
C ASN A 156 -17.33 -10.20 -2.68
N ASP A 157 -17.89 -9.54 -1.66
CA ASP A 157 -19.21 -8.90 -1.74
C ASP A 157 -19.05 -7.42 -2.08
N ILE A 158 -19.41 -7.09 -3.32
CA ILE A 158 -19.26 -5.74 -3.84
C ILE A 158 -20.09 -4.69 -3.08
N ASP A 159 -21.26 -5.07 -2.56
CA ASP A 159 -22.11 -4.15 -1.80
C ASP A 159 -21.56 -3.85 -0.41
N ILE A 160 -20.66 -4.69 0.09
CA ILE A 160 -19.93 -4.49 1.33
C ILE A 160 -18.65 -3.72 1.07
N VAL A 161 -17.78 -4.20 0.17
CA VAL A 161 -16.44 -3.68 -0.07
C VAL A 161 -16.46 -2.21 -0.45
N ARG A 162 -17.40 -1.78 -1.30
CA ARG A 162 -17.52 -0.38 -1.74
C ARG A 162 -17.82 0.62 -0.62
N LYS A 163 -18.19 0.13 0.57
CA LYS A 163 -18.48 0.94 1.75
C LYS A 163 -17.30 0.98 2.72
N PHE A 164 -16.21 0.28 2.44
CA PHE A 164 -15.02 0.31 3.29
C PHE A 164 -14.17 1.55 3.01
N PRO A 165 -13.58 2.15 4.05
CA PRO A 165 -12.51 3.13 3.88
C PRO A 165 -11.38 2.55 3.02
N LEU A 166 -10.73 3.41 2.23
CA LEU A 166 -9.59 3.02 1.40
C LEU A 166 -8.52 2.26 2.19
N LYS A 167 -8.15 2.80 3.35
CA LYS A 167 -7.12 2.21 4.22
C LYS A 167 -7.47 0.78 4.64
N THR A 168 -8.74 0.49 4.89
CA THR A 168 -9.22 -0.85 5.16
C THR A 168 -9.00 -1.77 3.97
N LEU A 169 -9.33 -1.31 2.76
CA LEU A 169 -9.19 -2.10 1.52
C LEU A 169 -7.74 -2.46 1.24
N GLU A 170 -6.82 -1.53 1.45
CA GLU A 170 -5.38 -1.77 1.33
C GLU A 170 -4.92 -2.82 2.34
N MET A 171 -5.24 -2.66 3.63
CA MET A 171 -4.85 -3.63 4.65
C MET A 171 -5.39 -5.03 4.36
N LEU A 172 -6.64 -5.12 3.90
CA LEU A 172 -7.26 -6.37 3.46
C LEU A 172 -6.53 -6.97 2.24
N TYR A 173 -6.13 -6.13 1.28
CA TYR A 173 -5.37 -6.60 0.13
C TYR A 173 -4.05 -7.23 0.57
N PHE A 174 -3.27 -6.55 1.42
CA PHE A 174 -1.99 -7.08 1.91
C PHE A 174 -2.15 -8.28 2.85
N TYR A 175 -3.24 -8.35 3.61
CA TYR A 175 -3.58 -9.52 4.42
C TYR A 175 -3.76 -10.77 3.56
N PHE A 176 -4.52 -10.67 2.47
CA PHE A 176 -4.76 -11.80 1.56
C PHE A 176 -3.62 -12.06 0.57
N ASN A 177 -2.85 -11.02 0.23
CA ASN A 177 -1.83 -11.07 -0.80
C ASN A 177 -0.45 -10.64 -0.25
N PRO A 178 0.05 -11.28 0.83
CA PRO A 178 1.36 -10.95 1.40
C PRO A 178 2.50 -11.24 0.43
N LYS A 179 2.26 -12.15 -0.52
CA LYS A 179 3.05 -12.37 -1.73
C LYS A 179 2.09 -12.47 -2.89
N ARG A 180 2.37 -11.73 -3.96
CA ARG A 180 1.55 -11.80 -5.18
C ARG A 180 1.84 -13.11 -5.91
N GLU A 181 0.84 -13.99 -5.96
CA GLU A 181 0.89 -15.19 -6.77
C GLU A 181 0.19 -14.95 -8.12
N TRP A 182 0.75 -15.51 -9.18
CA TRP A 182 0.25 -15.33 -10.55
C TRP A 182 -0.80 -16.39 -10.89
N LYS A 183 -1.97 -16.24 -10.28
CA LYS A 183 -3.11 -17.13 -10.43
C LYS A 183 -4.41 -16.33 -10.35
N THR A 184 -5.54 -16.98 -10.57
CA THR A 184 -6.85 -16.36 -10.33
C THR A 184 -6.93 -15.90 -8.88
N SER A 185 -7.17 -14.60 -8.70
CA SER A 185 -7.26 -13.97 -7.39
C SER A 185 -8.43 -14.52 -6.58
N LEU A 186 -8.19 -14.76 -5.29
CA LEU A 186 -9.24 -15.08 -4.33
C LEU A 186 -10.00 -13.82 -3.87
N THR A 187 -9.47 -12.64 -4.18
CA THR A 187 -10.00 -11.34 -3.75
C THR A 187 -10.05 -10.34 -4.92
N PRO A 188 -10.71 -10.68 -6.05
CA PRO A 188 -10.73 -9.86 -7.25
C PRO A 188 -11.18 -8.41 -7.01
N LEU A 189 -12.07 -8.16 -6.05
CA LEU A 189 -12.52 -6.80 -5.76
C LEU A 189 -11.45 -5.95 -5.08
N LEU A 190 -10.56 -6.56 -4.29
CA LEU A 190 -9.42 -5.85 -3.68
C LEU A 190 -8.34 -5.53 -4.72
N ASP A 191 -8.17 -6.39 -5.73
CA ASP A 191 -7.24 -6.12 -6.85
C ASP A 191 -7.62 -4.86 -7.62
N ILE A 192 -8.92 -4.55 -7.77
CA ILE A 192 -9.40 -3.34 -8.42
C ILE A 192 -8.80 -2.10 -7.74
N TYR A 193 -8.91 -2.01 -6.42
CA TYR A 193 -8.35 -0.91 -5.64
C TYR A 193 -6.83 -0.86 -5.79
N TYR A 194 -6.16 -1.98 -5.53
CA TYR A 194 -4.70 -2.06 -5.57
C TYR A 194 -4.11 -1.61 -6.92
N PHE A 195 -4.67 -2.09 -8.03
CA PHE A 195 -4.14 -1.74 -9.35
C PHE A 195 -4.44 -0.29 -9.76
N CYS A 196 -5.56 0.28 -9.30
CA CYS A 196 -5.86 1.68 -9.55
C CYS A 196 -4.73 2.58 -9.02
N TYR A 197 -4.32 2.38 -7.77
CA TYR A 197 -3.23 3.15 -7.15
C TYR A 197 -1.87 2.84 -7.75
N ARG A 198 -1.51 1.55 -7.84
CA ARG A 198 -0.19 1.13 -8.32
C ARG A 198 0.08 1.67 -9.72
N VAL A 199 -0.89 1.56 -10.62
CA VAL A 199 -0.77 2.08 -11.99
C VAL A 199 -0.84 3.59 -12.02
N GLY A 200 -1.70 4.22 -11.21
CA GLY A 200 -1.75 5.66 -11.02
C GLY A 200 -0.38 6.26 -10.71
N HIS A 201 0.35 5.66 -9.78
CA HIS A 201 1.66 6.12 -9.34
C HIS A 201 2.79 5.81 -10.34
N ILE A 202 2.79 4.61 -10.91
CA ILE A 202 3.90 4.13 -11.75
C ILE A 202 3.76 4.64 -13.20
N LEU A 203 2.56 4.54 -13.77
CA LEU A 203 2.27 5.04 -15.11
C LEU A 203 1.89 6.53 -15.10
N GLY A 204 1.47 7.10 -13.97
CA GLY A 204 1.21 8.54 -13.86
C GLY A 204 -0.13 8.91 -14.46
N LEU A 205 -1.19 8.24 -14.00
CA LEU A 205 -2.57 8.53 -14.39
C LEU A 205 -3.16 9.64 -13.52
N LYS A 206 -3.92 10.54 -14.16
CA LYS A 206 -4.79 11.51 -13.49
C LYS A 206 -6.22 11.00 -13.40
N ASP A 207 -6.98 11.60 -12.49
CA ASP A 207 -8.42 11.37 -12.30
C ASP A 207 -8.76 9.93 -11.87
N GLY A 208 -9.83 9.79 -11.08
CA GLY A 208 -10.30 8.47 -10.69
C GLY A 208 -10.79 7.64 -11.88
N ILE A 209 -10.58 6.33 -11.80
CA ILE A 209 -11.10 5.37 -12.79
C ILE A 209 -12.54 5.07 -12.44
N SER A 210 -13.44 5.33 -13.39
CA SER A 210 -14.87 5.04 -13.23
C SER A 210 -15.31 3.93 -14.17
N PHE A 211 -15.99 2.91 -13.64
CA PHE A 211 -16.53 1.81 -14.44
C PHE A 211 -17.92 1.38 -13.94
N LYS A 212 -18.71 0.77 -14.82
CA LYS A 212 -20.07 0.30 -14.50
C LYS A 212 -20.20 -1.19 -14.74
N LYS A 213 -20.74 -1.91 -13.74
CA LYS A 213 -21.08 -3.33 -13.88
C LYS A 213 -22.33 -3.65 -13.06
N ASN A 214 -23.26 -4.40 -13.67
CA ASN A 214 -24.54 -4.82 -13.05
C ASN A 214 -25.33 -3.67 -12.41
N GLY A 215 -25.34 -2.50 -13.06
CA GLY A 215 -26.05 -1.31 -12.56
C GLY A 215 -25.33 -0.53 -11.45
N VAL A 216 -24.19 -1.02 -10.96
CA VAL A 216 -23.37 -0.33 -9.96
C VAL A 216 -22.23 0.43 -10.65
N VAL A 217 -22.05 1.70 -10.30
CA VAL A 217 -20.93 2.53 -10.74
C VAL A 217 -19.88 2.57 -9.63
N PHE A 218 -18.62 2.36 -10.02
CA PHE A 218 -17.46 2.46 -9.16
C PHE A 218 -16.61 3.61 -9.65
N THR A 219 -16.09 4.39 -8.72
CA THR A 219 -15.06 5.40 -8.96
C THR A 219 -13.98 5.20 -7.92
N ILE A 220 -12.74 5.07 -8.35
CA ILE A 220 -11.59 4.89 -7.48
C ILE A 220 -10.53 5.89 -7.90
N ASP A 221 -10.04 6.67 -6.94
CA ASP A 221 -8.99 7.66 -7.21
C ASP A 221 -7.66 6.96 -7.51
N THR A 222 -6.87 7.55 -8.40
CA THR A 222 -5.53 7.04 -8.77
C THR A 222 -4.41 7.70 -7.96
N GLU A 223 -4.75 8.61 -7.06
CA GLU A 223 -3.85 9.55 -6.38
C GLU A 223 -3.74 9.24 -4.88
N SER A 224 -2.63 9.65 -4.27
CA SER A 224 -2.25 9.40 -2.87
C SER A 224 -1.97 7.93 -2.53
N GLU A 225 -0.84 7.71 -1.86
CA GLU A 225 -0.41 6.38 -1.41
C GLU A 225 0.55 6.53 -0.23
N PHE A 226 0.58 5.54 0.66
CA PHE A 226 1.50 5.51 1.78
C PHE A 226 2.95 5.38 1.33
N ALA A 227 3.86 5.97 2.11
CA ALA A 227 5.29 5.87 1.82
C ALA A 227 5.77 4.41 1.83
N GLY A 228 5.25 3.56 2.73
CA GLY A 228 5.58 2.14 2.81
C GLY A 228 5.18 1.37 1.55
N THR A 229 3.96 1.57 1.05
CA THR A 229 3.48 0.92 -0.18
C THR A 229 4.28 1.36 -1.40
N SER A 230 4.48 2.67 -1.55
CA SER A 230 5.26 3.23 -2.66
C SER A 230 6.71 2.76 -2.66
N LEU A 231 7.33 2.68 -1.47
CA LEU A 231 8.67 2.15 -1.32
C LEU A 231 8.75 0.66 -1.64
N ALA A 232 7.75 -0.13 -1.25
CA ALA A 232 7.70 -1.55 -1.58
C ALA A 232 7.67 -1.76 -3.11
N HIS A 233 6.82 -1.02 -3.84
CA HIS A 233 6.78 -1.09 -5.31
C HIS A 233 8.08 -0.63 -5.95
N LEU A 234 8.68 0.47 -5.48
CA LEU A 234 9.95 0.92 -6.00
C LEU A 234 11.07 -0.10 -5.76
N THR A 235 11.11 -0.69 -4.57
CA THR A 235 12.10 -1.72 -4.20
C THR A 235 11.96 -2.96 -5.08
N GLU A 236 10.73 -3.43 -5.31
CA GLU A 236 10.43 -4.54 -6.22
C GLU A 236 10.98 -4.28 -7.63
N HIS A 237 10.63 -3.13 -8.22
CA HIS A 237 11.06 -2.82 -9.59
C HIS A 237 12.57 -2.58 -9.71
N VAL A 238 13.22 -1.99 -8.70
CA VAL A 238 14.68 -1.82 -8.70
C VAL A 238 15.39 -3.18 -8.58
N ALA A 239 14.85 -4.11 -7.79
CA ALA A 239 15.37 -5.47 -7.72
C ALA A 239 15.23 -6.21 -9.07
N LEU A 240 14.09 -6.08 -9.75
CA LEU A 240 13.88 -6.62 -11.10
C LEU A 240 14.88 -6.01 -12.11
N TYR A 241 15.09 -4.70 -12.03
CA TYR A 241 16.08 -4.02 -12.87
C TYR A 241 17.51 -4.52 -12.60
N GLN A 242 17.87 -4.72 -11.32
CA GLN A 242 19.17 -5.26 -10.92
C GLN A 242 19.36 -6.69 -11.42
N GLU A 243 18.32 -7.53 -11.41
CA GLU A 243 18.40 -8.89 -11.96
C GLU A 243 18.62 -8.89 -13.47
N ALA A 244 17.94 -7.98 -14.20
CA ALA A 244 18.09 -7.82 -15.64
C ALA A 244 19.41 -7.14 -16.05
N HIS A 245 19.92 -6.25 -15.19
CA HIS A 245 21.12 -5.44 -15.43
C HIS A 245 22.08 -5.50 -14.22
N PRO A 246 22.72 -6.65 -13.97
CA PRO A 246 23.51 -6.87 -12.77
C PRO A 246 24.76 -5.98 -12.79
N THR A 247 24.74 -4.94 -11.96
CA THR A 247 25.88 -4.04 -11.75
C THR A 247 26.07 -3.81 -10.26
N PRO A 248 27.32 -3.64 -9.76
CA PRO A 248 27.56 -3.35 -8.35
C PRO A 248 26.80 -2.10 -7.87
N LEU A 249 26.61 -1.14 -8.76
CA LEU A 249 25.87 0.09 -8.48
C LEU A 249 24.40 -0.20 -8.11
N PHE A 250 23.69 -0.95 -8.94
CA PHE A 250 22.27 -1.27 -8.69
C PHE A 250 22.10 -2.36 -7.63
N GLU A 251 23.11 -3.19 -7.39
CA GLU A 251 23.14 -4.07 -6.22
C GLU A 251 23.09 -3.25 -4.93
N GLU A 252 23.91 -2.21 -4.80
CA GLU A 252 23.89 -1.36 -3.60
C GLU A 252 22.61 -0.52 -3.48
N ILE A 253 22.09 0.02 -4.59
CA ILE A 253 20.79 0.73 -4.54
C ILE A 253 19.68 -0.21 -4.08
N THR A 254 19.66 -1.45 -4.58
CA THR A 254 18.68 -2.47 -4.16
C THR A 254 18.82 -2.78 -2.67
N LYS A 255 20.04 -2.94 -2.15
CA LYS A 255 20.31 -3.17 -0.72
C LYS A 255 19.79 -2.02 0.15
N VAL A 256 20.06 -0.77 -0.24
CA VAL A 256 19.63 0.44 0.48
C VAL A 256 18.10 0.54 0.55
N LEU A 257 17.42 0.37 -0.59
CA LEU A 257 15.96 0.42 -0.64
C LEU A 257 15.32 -0.76 0.12
N THR A 258 15.85 -1.97 -0.03
CA THR A 258 15.40 -3.15 0.74
C THR A 258 15.52 -2.93 2.24
N PHE A 259 16.65 -2.36 2.69
CA PHE A 259 16.84 -2.05 4.10
C PHE A 259 15.80 -1.06 4.63
N SER A 260 15.56 0.05 3.91
CA SER A 260 14.54 1.02 4.29
C SER A 260 13.13 0.41 4.28
N ASN A 261 12.82 -0.42 3.28
CA ASN A 261 11.52 -1.08 3.14
C ASN A 261 11.23 -2.05 4.29
N ASN A 262 12.26 -2.70 4.84
CA ASN A 262 12.11 -3.59 6.00
C ASN A 262 11.89 -2.85 7.33
N LEU A 263 12.13 -1.53 7.35
CA LEU A 263 11.99 -0.70 8.56
C LEU A 263 10.72 0.16 8.54
N ILE A 264 10.08 0.34 7.39
CA ILE A 264 8.81 1.07 7.29
C ILE A 264 7.64 0.12 7.48
N THR A 265 6.62 0.54 8.23
CA THR A 265 5.43 -0.28 8.41
C THR A 265 4.65 -0.36 7.08
N PRO A 266 4.26 -1.55 6.61
CA PRO A 266 3.42 -1.68 5.42
C PRO A 266 2.15 -0.84 5.52
N CYS A 267 1.73 -0.24 4.40
CA CYS A 267 0.58 0.67 4.34
C CYS A 267 0.68 1.89 5.26
N HIS A 268 1.85 2.28 5.75
CA HIS A 268 2.00 3.45 6.61
C HIS A 268 3.12 4.36 6.11
N SER A 269 3.16 5.57 6.67
CA SER A 269 4.27 6.51 6.45
C SER A 269 5.28 6.51 7.61
N ASN A 270 4.99 5.78 8.68
CA ASN A 270 5.81 5.68 9.88
C ASN A 270 6.73 4.46 9.83
N TYR A 271 7.86 4.56 10.51
CA TYR A 271 8.84 3.51 10.66
C TYR A 271 8.66 2.77 11.98
N ASN A 272 9.06 1.49 11.97
CA ASN A 272 9.09 0.60 13.12
C ASN A 272 9.85 1.22 14.29
N THR A 273 9.52 0.79 15.52
CA THR A 273 10.27 1.14 16.72
C THR A 273 11.77 0.85 16.53
N ASP A 274 12.62 1.77 16.97
CA ASP A 274 14.09 1.72 16.87
C ASP A 274 14.69 1.77 15.45
N ALA A 275 13.88 2.07 14.41
CA ALA A 275 14.39 2.26 13.05
C ALA A 275 15.49 3.33 12.99
N GLU A 276 15.40 4.39 13.80
CA GLU A 276 16.40 5.45 13.90
C GLU A 276 17.79 4.94 14.29
N HIS A 277 17.85 3.95 15.17
CA HIS A 277 19.10 3.33 15.61
C HIS A 277 19.70 2.46 14.49
N SER A 278 18.84 1.76 13.75
CA SER A 278 19.24 0.95 12.60
C SER A 278 19.82 1.81 11.47
N PHE A 279 19.15 2.92 11.13
CA PHE A 279 19.67 3.90 10.17
C PHE A 279 20.99 4.53 10.65
N HIS A 280 21.04 4.98 11.89
CA HIS A 280 22.26 5.58 12.46
C HIS A 280 23.45 4.62 12.42
N LYS A 281 23.24 3.34 12.72
CA LYS A 281 24.27 2.29 12.65
C LYS A 281 24.83 2.13 11.23
N GLN A 282 23.97 2.07 10.20
CA GLN A 282 24.44 1.98 8.81
C GLN A 282 25.20 3.24 8.39
N TYR A 283 24.67 4.41 8.73
CA TYR A 283 25.30 5.68 8.37
C TYR A 283 26.69 5.86 8.99
N THR A 284 26.86 5.48 10.26
CA THR A 284 28.17 5.51 10.95
C THR A 284 29.15 4.48 10.41
N ALA A 285 28.66 3.38 9.83
CA ALA A 285 29.45 2.41 9.07
C ALA A 285 29.80 2.90 7.64
N ASN A 286 29.53 4.17 7.31
CA ASN A 286 29.69 4.75 5.97
C ASN A 286 28.92 4.00 4.88
N GLN A 287 27.79 3.38 5.24
CA GLN A 287 26.83 2.84 4.28
C GLN A 287 25.79 3.91 3.95
N MET A 288 25.28 3.87 2.73
CA MET A 288 24.22 4.79 2.32
C MET A 288 22.93 4.39 3.05
N ILE A 289 22.24 5.39 3.57
CA ILE A 289 20.89 5.21 4.11
C ILE A 289 19.89 6.00 3.27
N TYR A 290 18.68 5.49 3.22
CA TYR A 290 17.53 6.11 2.57
C TYR A 290 16.32 5.97 3.48
N PHE A 291 15.48 7.00 3.53
CA PHE A 291 14.17 6.92 4.13
C PHE A 291 13.23 7.97 3.52
N SER A 292 11.97 7.59 3.35
CA SER A 292 10.85 8.53 3.19
C SER A 292 10.67 9.37 4.44
N SER A 293 10.39 10.65 4.26
CA SER A 293 10.21 11.65 5.32
C SER A 293 9.23 12.71 4.81
N GLY A 294 8.95 13.76 5.57
CA GLY A 294 8.10 14.83 5.08
C GLY A 294 7.41 15.60 6.19
N TRP A 295 6.26 16.16 5.84
CA TRP A 295 5.37 16.86 6.74
C TRP A 295 3.92 16.43 6.46
N ASP A 296 2.98 16.89 7.28
CA ASP A 296 1.57 16.53 7.13
C ASP A 296 1.08 16.75 5.69
N GLY A 297 0.57 15.66 5.09
CA GLY A 297 0.06 15.66 3.72
C GLY A 297 1.10 15.56 2.60
N HIS A 298 2.41 15.49 2.90
CA HIS A 298 3.44 15.47 1.86
C HIS A 298 4.65 14.59 2.17
N ILE A 299 4.96 13.68 1.26
CA ILE A 299 6.11 12.77 1.38
C ILE A 299 7.26 13.25 0.48
N ILE A 300 8.45 13.32 1.06
CA ILE A 300 9.71 13.59 0.38
C ILE A 300 10.68 12.41 0.50
N GLY A 301 11.77 12.49 -0.24
CA GLY A 301 12.87 11.56 -0.16
C GLY A 301 14.12 12.14 0.49
N LEU A 302 14.71 11.41 1.45
CA LEU A 302 16.04 11.71 2.01
C LEU A 302 16.98 10.52 1.88
N ALA A 303 18.22 10.78 1.44
CA ALA A 303 19.30 9.80 1.53
C ALA A 303 20.57 10.45 2.11
N MET A 304 21.36 9.71 2.87
CA MET A 304 22.62 10.18 3.41
C MET A 304 23.75 9.20 3.09
N TYR A 305 24.90 9.71 2.67
CA TYR A 305 26.08 8.90 2.38
C TYR A 305 27.37 9.69 2.61
N GLY A 306 28.20 9.23 3.53
CA GLY A 306 29.40 9.97 3.93
C GLY A 306 29.03 11.35 4.49
N ASP A 307 29.59 12.40 3.90
CA ASP A 307 29.29 13.79 4.29
C ASP A 307 28.20 14.45 3.42
N TYR A 308 27.35 13.67 2.74
CA TYR A 308 26.35 14.19 1.82
C TYR A 308 24.92 13.82 2.22
N LEU A 309 24.02 14.80 2.05
CA LEU A 309 22.57 14.63 2.12
C LEU A 309 21.97 14.81 0.72
N VAL A 310 21.15 13.88 0.29
CA VAL A 310 20.24 14.02 -0.84
C VAL A 310 18.88 14.45 -0.31
N TYR A 311 18.32 15.50 -0.89
CA TYR A 311 16.94 15.92 -0.65
C TYR A 311 16.17 15.91 -1.97
N SER A 312 15.09 15.15 -2.01
CA SER A 312 14.20 15.05 -3.18
C SER A 312 12.78 15.45 -2.83
N ASN A 313 12.37 16.60 -3.35
CA ASN A 313 11.00 17.08 -3.33
C ASN A 313 10.62 17.67 -4.70
N ARG A 314 9.77 16.94 -5.42
CA ARG A 314 9.22 17.30 -6.72
C ARG A 314 7.76 17.76 -6.62
N GLY A 315 7.15 17.75 -5.44
CA GLY A 315 5.76 18.14 -5.22
C GLY A 315 5.61 19.56 -4.69
N GLU A 316 4.69 19.72 -3.76
CA GLU A 316 4.50 20.97 -3.04
C GLU A 316 5.80 21.39 -2.34
N GLY A 317 6.16 22.67 -2.41
CA GLY A 317 7.40 23.16 -1.82
C GLY A 317 8.70 22.78 -2.56
N GLY A 318 8.59 22.06 -3.67
CA GLY A 318 9.74 21.69 -4.49
C GLY A 318 10.39 22.89 -5.17
N ALA A 319 11.71 22.88 -5.31
CA ALA A 319 12.43 23.89 -6.09
C ALA A 319 12.04 23.78 -7.57
N LYS A 320 11.80 24.92 -8.23
CA LYS A 320 11.43 24.97 -9.65
C LYS A 320 12.52 24.26 -10.47
N ASP A 321 12.11 23.26 -11.24
CA ASP A 321 12.93 22.46 -12.15
C ASP A 321 14.14 21.71 -11.52
N THR A 322 14.27 21.72 -10.19
CA THR A 322 15.43 21.17 -9.45
C THR A 322 15.02 20.35 -8.22
N GLY A 323 13.97 19.55 -8.38
CA GLY A 323 13.36 18.79 -7.27
C GLY A 323 14.24 17.70 -6.62
N CYS A 324 15.46 17.42 -7.09
CA CYS A 324 16.42 16.56 -6.39
C CYS A 324 17.80 17.25 -6.32
N ARG A 325 18.41 17.28 -5.13
CA ARG A 325 19.62 18.07 -4.85
C ARG A 325 20.54 17.34 -3.86
N ILE A 326 21.85 17.55 -4.00
CA ILE A 326 22.87 17.02 -3.08
C ILE A 326 23.47 18.18 -2.30
N PHE A 327 23.55 18.04 -0.98
CA PHE A 327 24.10 19.02 -0.05
C PHE A 327 25.28 18.45 0.71
N LYS A 328 26.21 19.32 1.12
CA LYS A 328 27.28 18.96 2.06
C LYS A 328 26.75 19.07 3.48
N ILE A 329 26.91 18.01 4.25
CA ILE A 329 26.64 17.98 5.69
C ILE A 329 27.72 18.79 6.41
N LYS A 330 27.29 19.72 7.27
CA LYS A 330 28.15 20.65 8.04
C LYS A 330 29.00 19.90 9.06
N ASP A 331 28.36 19.06 9.88
CA ASP A 331 29.00 18.21 10.88
C ASP A 331 28.20 16.92 11.06
N ARG A 332 28.85 15.76 10.88
CA ARG A 332 28.23 14.44 11.04
C ARG A 332 27.81 14.14 12.47
N LYS A 333 28.38 14.81 13.48
CA LYS A 333 28.02 14.63 14.90
C LYS A 333 26.58 15.00 15.21
N HIS A 334 25.94 15.83 14.37
CA HIS A 334 24.55 16.21 14.53
C HIS A 334 23.56 15.20 13.97
N ILE A 335 24.03 14.17 13.25
CA ILE A 335 23.18 13.08 12.75
C ILE A 335 23.16 12.00 13.83
N THR A 336 22.33 12.23 14.85
CA THR A 336 22.08 11.32 15.97
C THR A 336 20.83 10.47 15.71
N PRO A 337 20.60 9.38 16.47
CA PRO A 337 19.33 8.66 16.43
C PRO A 337 18.12 9.59 16.64
N ASP A 338 18.16 10.51 17.60
CA ASP A 338 17.05 11.47 17.84
C ASP A 338 16.78 12.39 16.64
N PHE A 339 17.83 12.82 15.95
CA PHE A 339 17.69 13.61 14.73
C PHE A 339 17.02 12.79 13.62
N ILE A 340 17.44 11.55 13.42
CA ILE A 340 16.83 10.65 12.44
C ILE A 340 15.37 10.35 12.82
N LYS A 341 15.09 10.06 14.10
CA LYS A 341 13.75 9.83 14.63
C LYS A 341 12.82 11.00 14.31
N SER A 342 13.32 12.23 14.50
CA SER A 342 12.59 13.46 14.18
C SER A 342 12.26 13.57 12.68
N LEU A 343 13.04 12.96 11.79
CA LEU A 343 12.77 12.96 10.35
C LEU A 343 11.83 11.84 9.92
N ILE A 344 11.94 10.64 10.50
CA ILE A 344 11.19 9.46 10.03
C ILE A 344 9.84 9.28 10.73
N ASN A 345 9.71 9.73 11.98
CA ASN A 345 8.53 9.59 12.83
C ASN A 345 8.16 10.90 13.55
N GLY A 346 8.69 12.04 13.08
CA GLY A 346 8.32 13.34 13.64
C GLY A 346 6.97 13.80 13.10
N GLU A 347 6.08 14.23 13.99
CA GLU A 347 4.87 14.98 13.63
C GLU A 347 5.27 16.39 13.18
N ILE A 348 5.70 16.51 11.92
CA ILE A 348 6.14 17.77 11.33
C ILE A 348 4.96 18.39 10.59
N SER A 349 4.36 19.42 11.20
CA SER A 349 3.12 20.00 10.67
C SER A 349 3.28 20.88 9.42
N SER A 350 4.50 21.24 9.01
CA SER A 350 4.71 22.12 7.86
C SER A 350 6.10 22.02 7.24
N GLN A 351 6.19 22.47 5.98
CA GLN A 351 7.45 22.58 5.24
C GLN A 351 8.50 23.43 5.96
N GLU A 352 8.13 24.56 6.56
CA GLU A 352 9.06 25.48 7.22
C GLU A 352 9.71 24.82 8.43
N LYS A 353 8.92 24.08 9.23
CA LYS A 353 9.44 23.30 10.36
C LYS A 353 10.38 22.20 9.88
N PHE A 354 10.01 21.52 8.79
CA PHE A 354 10.84 20.50 8.16
C PHE A 354 12.20 21.06 7.70
N HIS A 355 12.18 22.19 6.97
CA HIS A 355 13.40 22.85 6.50
C HIS A 355 14.23 23.40 7.65
N THR A 356 13.60 23.88 8.72
CA THR A 356 14.29 24.30 9.95
C THR A 356 15.04 23.12 10.59
N LEU A 357 14.44 21.94 10.64
CA LEU A 357 15.09 20.73 11.13
C LEU A 357 16.30 20.35 10.26
N LEU A 358 16.15 20.32 8.93
CA LEU A 358 17.27 20.00 8.02
C LEU A 358 18.40 21.04 8.02
N ASN A 359 18.08 22.33 8.15
CA ASN A 359 19.08 23.40 8.16
C ASN A 359 20.06 23.32 9.34
N LYS A 360 19.75 22.52 10.36
CA LYS A 360 20.69 22.18 11.44
C LYS A 360 21.93 21.46 10.92
N ILE A 361 21.80 20.65 9.87
CA ILE A 361 22.88 19.81 9.35
C ILE A 361 23.37 20.20 7.95
N VAL A 362 22.57 20.91 7.17
CA VAL A 362 22.92 21.37 5.81
C VAL A 362 22.56 22.83 5.60
N ASP A 363 23.04 23.43 4.52
CA ASP A 363 22.51 24.71 4.01
C ASP A 363 21.65 24.42 2.77
N LEU A 364 20.32 24.45 2.94
CA LEU A 364 19.37 24.14 1.86
C LEU A 364 19.38 25.13 0.69
N TYR A 365 20.05 26.28 0.84
CA TYR A 365 20.21 27.28 -0.21
C TYR A 365 21.47 27.06 -1.06
N SER A 366 22.40 26.23 -0.61
CA SER A 366 23.71 26.01 -1.24
C SER A 366 23.92 24.54 -1.64
N PRO A 367 23.16 24.00 -2.60
CA PRO A 367 23.39 22.64 -3.09
C PRO A 367 24.74 22.52 -3.80
N ILE A 368 25.40 21.37 -3.64
CA ILE A 368 26.61 21.01 -4.40
C ILE A 368 26.27 20.78 -5.87
N VAL A 369 25.17 20.05 -6.10
CA VAL A 369 24.57 19.83 -7.42
C VAL A 369 23.04 19.77 -7.32
N SER A 370 22.39 20.15 -8.41
CA SER A 370 20.93 20.13 -8.56
C SER A 370 20.57 19.39 -9.84
N PHE A 371 19.72 18.37 -9.73
CA PHE A 371 19.27 17.58 -10.86
C PHE A 371 18.08 18.24 -11.53
N GLU A 372 18.07 18.26 -12.86
CA GLU A 372 16.92 18.74 -13.62
C GLU A 372 15.74 17.78 -13.43
N CYS A 373 14.76 18.21 -12.65
CA CYS A 373 13.60 17.42 -12.30
C CYS A 373 12.35 18.28 -12.50
N LYS A 374 11.52 17.91 -13.47
CA LYS A 374 10.19 18.50 -13.61
C LYS A 374 9.41 18.31 -12.31
N LYS A 375 8.66 19.34 -11.91
CA LYS A 375 7.65 19.23 -10.86
C LYS A 375 6.75 18.02 -11.16
N GLN A 376 6.38 17.27 -10.13
CA GLN A 376 5.39 16.21 -10.26
C GLN A 376 4.08 16.84 -10.75
N LYS A 377 3.36 16.12 -11.59
CA LYS A 377 2.11 16.60 -12.18
C LYS A 377 0.90 16.33 -11.28
N TYR A 378 0.95 15.26 -10.49
CA TYR A 378 -0.15 14.67 -9.74
C TYR A 378 0.28 14.31 -8.32
N ASP A 379 -0.67 14.04 -7.42
CA ASP A 379 -0.45 13.71 -6.00
C ASP A 379 0.12 12.30 -5.82
N THR A 380 1.37 12.15 -6.25
CA THR A 380 2.14 10.89 -6.30
C THR A 380 3.53 11.07 -5.67
N CYS A 381 3.65 12.03 -4.75
CA CYS A 381 4.93 12.41 -4.13
C CYS A 381 5.60 11.23 -3.40
N SER A 382 4.79 10.35 -2.81
CA SER A 382 5.18 9.09 -2.16
C SER A 382 5.98 8.16 -3.06
N PHE A 383 5.76 8.17 -4.37
CA PHE A 383 6.51 7.33 -5.33
C PHE A 383 7.54 8.13 -6.14
N VAL A 384 7.15 9.32 -6.59
CA VAL A 384 7.95 10.14 -7.51
C VAL A 384 9.22 10.67 -6.84
N ASN A 385 9.16 11.03 -5.55
CA ASN A 385 10.31 11.52 -4.80
C ASN A 385 11.32 10.42 -4.47
N PRO A 386 10.92 9.24 -3.94
CA PRO A 386 11.79 8.07 -3.81
C PRO A 386 12.50 7.70 -5.10
N LYS A 387 11.74 7.61 -6.20
CA LYS A 387 12.28 7.23 -7.49
C LYS A 387 13.32 8.23 -8.00
N SER A 388 13.11 9.55 -7.86
CA SER A 388 14.09 10.53 -8.34
C SER A 388 15.38 10.60 -7.54
N MET A 389 15.40 10.17 -6.27
CA MET A 389 16.68 10.10 -5.54
C MET A 389 17.65 9.10 -6.12
N ILE A 390 17.17 8.05 -6.80
CA ILE A 390 18.06 7.04 -7.38
C ILE A 390 19.08 7.70 -8.30
N GLU A 391 18.71 8.78 -8.98
CA GLU A 391 19.64 9.58 -9.79
C GLU A 391 20.80 10.17 -8.98
N ALA A 392 20.52 10.70 -7.80
CA ALA A 392 21.53 11.22 -6.87
C ALA A 392 22.32 10.10 -6.18
N MET A 393 21.66 8.97 -5.85
CA MET A 393 22.33 7.78 -5.31
C MET A 393 23.38 7.24 -6.28
N ILE A 394 23.07 7.23 -7.59
CA ILE A 394 24.02 6.84 -8.64
C ILE A 394 25.28 7.70 -8.57
N VAL A 395 25.14 9.03 -8.50
CA VAL A 395 26.26 9.97 -8.42
C VAL A 395 27.09 9.75 -7.15
N LEU A 396 26.43 9.63 -6.00
CA LEU A 396 27.11 9.46 -4.72
C LEU A 396 27.82 8.11 -4.58
N LEU A 397 27.23 7.01 -5.05
CA LEU A 397 27.86 5.69 -5.03
C LEU A 397 29.08 5.62 -5.97
N GLN A 398 29.04 6.31 -7.11
CA GLN A 398 30.20 6.43 -8.00
C GLN A 398 31.33 7.30 -7.42
N ALA A 399 30.98 8.30 -6.61
CA ALA A 399 31.95 9.18 -5.96
C ALA A 399 32.57 8.51 -4.72
N GLY A 400 31.77 7.77 -3.95
CA GLY A 400 32.15 7.12 -2.70
C GLY A 400 31.89 8.00 -1.47
N PRO A 401 31.91 7.42 -0.26
CA PRO A 401 31.50 8.09 0.97
C PRO A 401 32.54 9.11 1.47
N ALA A 402 33.80 8.98 1.04
CA ALA A 402 34.89 9.89 1.37
C ALA A 402 35.12 10.95 0.28
N ALA A 403 34.22 11.07 -0.70
CA ALA A 403 34.40 11.99 -1.83
C ALA A 403 34.44 13.44 -1.38
N MET A 404 35.30 14.24 -2.02
CA MET A 404 35.29 15.70 -1.92
C MET A 404 34.17 16.29 -2.81
N PRO A 405 33.65 17.49 -2.51
CA PRO A 405 32.55 18.07 -3.29
C PRO A 405 32.82 18.18 -4.79
N GLN A 406 34.09 18.39 -5.15
CA GLN A 406 34.53 18.44 -6.55
C GLN A 406 34.36 17.10 -7.26
N GLN A 407 34.66 15.97 -6.60
CA GLN A 407 34.47 14.64 -7.15
C GLN A 407 32.97 14.32 -7.35
N VAL A 408 32.11 14.78 -6.44
CA VAL A 408 30.64 14.66 -6.61
C VAL A 408 30.18 15.44 -7.84
N LYS A 409 30.67 16.67 -8.04
CA LYS A 409 30.38 17.48 -9.24
C LYS A 409 30.88 16.80 -10.52
N GLU A 410 32.05 16.19 -10.50
CA GLU A 410 32.60 15.44 -11.64
C GLU A 410 31.71 14.25 -12.02
N LYS A 411 31.28 13.43 -11.05
CA LYS A 411 30.35 12.31 -11.31
C LYS A 411 28.98 12.80 -11.79
N PHE A 412 28.49 13.91 -11.26
CA PHE A 412 27.26 14.54 -11.73
C PHE A 412 27.35 14.92 -13.22
N VAL A 413 28.49 15.47 -13.68
CA VAL A 413 28.71 15.78 -15.10
C VAL A 413 28.69 14.50 -15.96
N TRP A 414 29.25 13.39 -15.47
CA TRP A 414 29.20 12.11 -16.20
C TRP A 414 27.78 11.57 -16.36
N GLU A 415 26.90 11.86 -15.41
CA GLU A 415 25.49 11.46 -15.41
C GLU A 415 24.56 12.55 -15.96
N LYS A 416 25.08 13.60 -16.59
CA LYS A 416 24.27 14.72 -17.13
C LYS A 416 23.21 14.27 -18.14
N GLU A 417 23.51 13.25 -18.95
CA GLU A 417 22.57 12.66 -19.91
C GLU A 417 21.56 11.70 -19.25
N ARG A 418 21.73 11.40 -17.95
CA ARG A 418 20.81 10.63 -17.12
C ARG A 418 20.52 9.23 -17.64
N LYS A 419 21.38 8.67 -18.51
CA LYS A 419 21.13 7.42 -19.23
C LYS A 419 20.74 6.26 -18.30
N LYS A 420 21.47 6.08 -17.19
CA LYS A 420 21.20 5.02 -16.20
C LYS A 420 19.84 5.21 -15.52
N TYR A 421 19.55 6.42 -15.06
CA TYR A 421 18.27 6.74 -14.43
C TYR A 421 17.11 6.61 -15.42
N LYS A 422 17.26 7.10 -16.65
CA LYS A 422 16.23 6.99 -17.69
C LYS A 422 15.96 5.54 -18.09
N SER A 423 17.01 4.73 -18.23
CA SER A 423 16.91 3.29 -18.45
C SER A 423 16.08 2.61 -17.36
N LEU A 424 16.42 2.85 -16.08
CA LEU A 424 15.62 2.36 -14.95
C LEU A 424 14.16 2.83 -15.02
N THR A 425 13.91 4.11 -15.26
CA THR A 425 12.52 4.61 -15.28
C THR A 425 11.71 4.05 -16.44
N SER A 426 12.34 3.77 -17.58
CA SER A 426 11.70 3.11 -18.71
C SER A 426 11.37 1.65 -18.37
N PHE A 427 12.34 0.95 -17.77
CA PHE A 427 12.15 -0.42 -17.30
C PHE A 427 10.98 -0.53 -16.32
N ILE A 428 10.93 0.32 -15.27
CA ILE A 428 9.84 0.34 -14.27
C ILE A 428 8.46 0.44 -14.95
N ARG A 429 8.32 1.28 -15.99
CA ARG A 429 7.04 1.47 -16.67
C ARG A 429 6.69 0.28 -17.57
N ASN A 430 7.68 -0.30 -18.23
CA ASN A 430 7.49 -1.47 -19.09
C ASN A 430 7.17 -2.72 -18.27
N SER A 431 7.87 -2.94 -17.15
CA SER A 431 7.59 -4.05 -16.24
C SER A 431 6.22 -3.92 -15.59
N GLU A 432 5.74 -2.71 -15.33
CA GLU A 432 4.38 -2.51 -14.84
C GLU A 432 3.31 -2.87 -15.89
N VAL A 433 3.55 -2.59 -17.17
CA VAL A 433 2.69 -3.08 -18.26
C VAL A 433 2.69 -4.61 -18.30
N ASP A 434 3.85 -5.25 -18.18
CA ASP A 434 3.95 -6.71 -18.14
C ASP A 434 3.17 -7.30 -16.95
N GLU A 435 3.27 -6.69 -15.77
CA GLU A 435 2.49 -7.09 -14.59
C GLU A 435 0.99 -6.89 -14.81
N LEU A 436 0.54 -5.81 -15.46
CA LEU A 436 -0.86 -5.64 -15.81
C LEU A 436 -1.36 -6.73 -16.77
N ILE A 437 -0.64 -6.99 -17.87
CA ILE A 437 -1.01 -8.03 -18.84
C ILE A 437 -1.15 -9.39 -18.15
N LYS A 438 -0.21 -9.72 -17.26
CA LYS A 438 -0.25 -10.94 -16.49
C LYS A 438 -1.49 -11.04 -15.61
N ASN A 439 -1.79 -10.01 -14.81
CA ASN A 439 -2.91 -10.09 -13.87
C ASN A 439 -4.25 -10.09 -14.61
N MET A 440 -4.35 -9.34 -15.70
CA MET A 440 -5.48 -9.41 -16.63
C MET A 440 -5.69 -10.81 -17.20
N PHE A 441 -4.63 -11.55 -17.51
CA PHE A 441 -4.75 -12.89 -18.08
C PHE A 441 -5.48 -13.86 -17.14
N TYR A 442 -5.18 -13.75 -15.83
CA TYR A 442 -5.79 -14.56 -14.78
C TYR A 442 -7.12 -14.02 -14.25
N ALA A 443 -7.54 -12.83 -14.70
CA ALA A 443 -8.83 -12.26 -14.33
C ALA A 443 -9.98 -13.14 -14.85
N LYS A 444 -10.96 -13.37 -13.97
CA LYS A 444 -12.20 -14.11 -14.26
C LYS A 444 -13.43 -13.40 -13.71
N ASP A 445 -13.25 -12.57 -12.67
CA ASP A 445 -14.34 -11.83 -12.05
C ASP A 445 -14.89 -10.75 -13.00
N PRO A 446 -16.23 -10.65 -13.18
CA PRO A 446 -16.82 -9.68 -14.10
C PRO A 446 -16.62 -8.21 -13.73
N TYR A 447 -16.43 -7.86 -12.45
CA TYR A 447 -16.13 -6.49 -12.02
C TYR A 447 -14.67 -6.16 -12.30
N LEU A 448 -13.75 -7.08 -11.98
CA LEU A 448 -12.32 -6.92 -12.25
C LEU A 448 -12.04 -6.78 -13.76
N ILE A 449 -12.73 -7.57 -14.60
CA ILE A 449 -12.64 -7.46 -16.08
C ILE A 449 -13.13 -6.09 -16.55
N ALA A 450 -14.27 -5.60 -16.03
CA ALA A 450 -14.80 -4.29 -16.41
C ALA A 450 -13.88 -3.15 -15.96
N PHE A 451 -13.29 -3.26 -14.77
CA PHE A 451 -12.28 -2.33 -14.29
C PHE A 451 -11.06 -2.29 -15.22
N TYR A 452 -10.49 -3.45 -15.57
CA TYR A 452 -9.32 -3.49 -16.44
C TYR A 452 -9.59 -2.90 -17.83
N ALA A 453 -10.79 -3.12 -18.39
CA ALA A 453 -11.17 -2.50 -19.65
C ALA A 453 -11.15 -0.97 -19.56
N GLU A 454 -11.73 -0.38 -18.51
CA GLU A 454 -11.70 1.07 -18.30
C GLU A 454 -10.29 1.59 -17.97
N LEU A 455 -9.51 0.86 -17.17
CA LEU A 455 -8.12 1.21 -16.85
C LEU A 455 -7.28 1.31 -18.13
N ILE A 456 -7.36 0.33 -19.03
CA ILE A 456 -6.62 0.34 -20.30
C ILE A 456 -7.04 1.53 -21.15
N LYS A 457 -8.35 1.75 -21.33
CA LYS A 457 -8.85 2.91 -22.07
C LYS A 457 -8.31 4.22 -21.51
N GLN A 458 -8.33 4.38 -20.19
CA GLN A 458 -7.82 5.57 -19.51
C GLN A 458 -6.30 5.76 -19.71
N ILE A 459 -5.51 4.68 -19.64
CA ILE A 459 -4.07 4.72 -19.94
C ILE A 459 -3.85 5.25 -21.36
N ILE A 460 -4.58 4.71 -22.34
CA ILE A 460 -4.43 5.11 -23.74
C ILE A 460 -4.87 6.55 -23.94
N TYR A 461 -6.05 6.95 -23.45
CA TYR A 461 -6.53 8.32 -23.53
C TYR A 461 -5.58 9.34 -22.90
N GLN A 462 -4.79 8.97 -21.89
CA GLN A 462 -3.84 9.90 -21.26
C GLN A 462 -2.43 9.85 -21.83
N HIS A 463 -2.03 8.75 -22.44
CA HIS A 463 -0.65 8.51 -22.84
C HIS A 463 -0.45 8.40 -24.35
N HIS A 464 -1.52 8.53 -25.15
CA HIS A 464 -1.41 8.53 -26.61
C HIS A 464 -0.65 9.73 -27.20
N GLY A 465 -0.45 10.80 -26.40
CA GLY A 465 0.37 11.96 -26.73
C GLY A 465 -0.28 12.90 -27.75
N ASN A 466 -0.89 13.98 -27.29
CA ASN A 466 -1.46 15.01 -28.17
C ASN A 466 -0.40 15.73 -29.03
N ASP A 467 0.85 15.82 -28.54
CA ASP A 467 2.00 16.38 -29.25
C ASP A 467 3.14 15.34 -29.26
N ARG A 468 3.29 14.62 -30.37
CA ARG A 468 4.31 13.56 -30.55
C ARG A 468 5.70 14.09 -30.89
N GLU A 469 6.03 15.31 -30.48
CA GLU A 469 7.28 15.99 -30.85
C GLU A 469 8.50 15.55 -30.01
N ARG A 470 8.28 14.84 -28.89
CA ARG A 470 9.36 14.45 -27.96
C ARG A 470 9.45 12.93 -27.86
N ASP A 471 10.68 12.40 -27.78
CA ASP A 471 10.97 10.97 -27.60
C ASP A 471 10.16 10.32 -26.47
N LYS A 472 9.94 11.05 -25.37
CA LYS A 472 9.14 10.56 -24.26
C LYS A 472 7.69 10.30 -24.68
N ASP A 473 7.07 11.23 -25.39
CA ASP A 473 5.66 11.13 -25.74
C ASP A 473 5.45 10.00 -26.77
N ILE A 474 6.40 9.81 -27.69
CA ILE A 474 6.46 8.65 -28.59
C ILE A 474 6.58 7.34 -27.78
N ALA A 475 7.49 7.28 -26.80
CA ALA A 475 7.66 6.09 -25.97
C ALA A 475 6.43 5.76 -25.11
N GLU A 476 5.70 6.78 -24.63
CA GLU A 476 4.43 6.58 -23.93
C GLU A 476 3.34 6.06 -24.86
N TYR A 477 3.24 6.63 -26.06
CA TYR A 477 2.31 6.16 -27.09
C TYR A 477 2.56 4.70 -27.47
N VAL A 478 3.83 4.34 -27.79
CA VAL A 478 4.22 2.97 -28.11
C VAL A 478 3.85 2.01 -26.97
N ARG A 479 4.10 2.40 -25.71
CA ARG A 479 3.73 1.59 -24.54
C ARG A 479 2.22 1.41 -24.41
N ALA A 480 1.43 2.46 -24.68
CA ALA A 480 -0.02 2.40 -24.62
C ALA A 480 -0.61 1.47 -25.71
N CYS A 481 -0.07 1.53 -26.92
CA CYS A 481 -0.43 0.61 -28.00
C CYS A 481 -0.03 -0.84 -27.69
N ASP A 482 1.19 -1.05 -27.20
CA ASP A 482 1.67 -2.38 -26.80
C ASP A 482 0.78 -3.00 -25.72
N LEU A 483 0.36 -2.21 -24.73
CA LEU A 483 -0.61 -2.63 -23.72
C LEU A 483 -1.94 -3.10 -24.35
N TYR A 484 -2.50 -2.33 -25.30
CA TYR A 484 -3.75 -2.70 -25.97
C TYR A 484 -3.63 -3.98 -26.80
N GLU A 485 -2.53 -4.15 -27.54
CA GLU A 485 -2.28 -5.34 -28.36
C GLU A 485 -2.11 -6.60 -27.52
N ARG A 486 -1.42 -6.48 -26.39
CA ARG A 486 -1.13 -7.61 -25.49
C ARG A 486 -2.28 -7.91 -24.52
N THR A 487 -3.33 -7.10 -24.53
CA THR A 487 -4.50 -7.27 -23.65
C THR A 487 -5.17 -8.63 -23.91
N PRO A 488 -5.40 -9.45 -22.86
CA PRO A 488 -6.05 -10.75 -23.01
C PRO A 488 -7.44 -10.65 -23.65
N ALA A 489 -7.76 -11.62 -24.52
CA ALA A 489 -8.95 -11.58 -25.37
C ALA A 489 -10.27 -11.29 -24.63
N HIS A 490 -10.46 -11.86 -23.44
CA HIS A 490 -11.69 -11.69 -22.66
C HIS A 490 -11.88 -10.27 -22.10
N ILE A 491 -10.80 -9.50 -21.93
CA ILE A 491 -10.87 -8.07 -21.59
C ILE A 491 -10.90 -7.23 -22.88
N LYS A 492 -10.10 -7.61 -23.88
CA LYS A 492 -10.06 -6.92 -25.18
C LYS A 492 -11.44 -6.88 -25.84
N GLN A 493 -12.20 -7.97 -25.77
CA GLN A 493 -13.59 -8.01 -26.26
C GLN A 493 -14.52 -6.99 -25.58
N VAL A 494 -14.30 -6.67 -24.30
CA VAL A 494 -15.07 -5.64 -23.59
C VAL A 494 -14.67 -4.25 -24.11
N ILE A 495 -13.38 -4.01 -24.30
CA ILE A 495 -12.86 -2.75 -24.87
C ILE A 495 -13.38 -2.56 -26.30
N ASP A 496 -13.30 -3.60 -27.15
CA ASP A 496 -13.69 -3.55 -28.55
C ASP A 496 -15.22 -3.48 -28.75
N SER A 497 -16.01 -3.63 -27.68
CA SER A 497 -17.45 -3.37 -27.70
C SER A 497 -17.80 -1.88 -27.56
N ASP A 498 -16.82 -1.05 -27.16
CA ASP A 498 -16.96 0.39 -27.04
C ASP A 498 -16.61 1.07 -28.37
N LYS A 499 -17.66 1.40 -29.13
CA LYS A 499 -17.51 2.01 -30.45
C LYS A 499 -16.80 3.37 -30.40
N GLU A 500 -17.07 4.17 -29.37
CA GLU A 500 -16.45 5.50 -29.23
C GLU A 500 -14.93 5.36 -29.04
N PHE A 501 -14.51 4.39 -28.22
CA PHE A 501 -13.09 4.08 -28.06
C PHE A 501 -12.45 3.55 -29.35
N LEU A 502 -13.14 2.68 -30.10
CA LEU A 502 -12.61 2.17 -31.37
C LEU A 502 -12.48 3.27 -32.44
N ASP A 503 -13.46 4.18 -32.53
CA ASP A 503 -13.40 5.34 -33.42
C ASP A 503 -12.19 6.24 -33.06
N PHE A 504 -11.98 6.49 -31.75
CA PHE A 504 -10.79 7.19 -31.25
C PHE A 504 -9.47 6.49 -31.64
N MET A 505 -9.38 5.16 -31.46
CA MET A 505 -8.18 4.39 -31.84
C MET A 505 -7.92 4.43 -33.35
N ALA A 506 -8.97 4.40 -34.17
CA ALA A 506 -8.85 4.50 -35.62
C ALA A 506 -8.30 5.87 -36.05
N ASP A 507 -8.78 6.95 -35.45
CA ASP A 507 -8.27 8.31 -35.68
C ASP A 507 -6.80 8.43 -35.26
N LEU A 508 -6.45 7.84 -34.12
CA LEU A 508 -5.09 7.81 -33.59
C LEU A 508 -4.12 7.10 -34.54
N ILE A 509 -4.52 5.97 -35.13
CA ILE A 509 -3.72 5.22 -36.12
C ILE A 509 -3.63 5.95 -37.46
N ASN A 510 -4.72 6.58 -37.91
CA ASN A 510 -4.73 7.28 -39.19
C ASN A 510 -3.87 8.55 -39.17
N SER A 511 -3.79 9.26 -38.03
CA SER A 511 -2.87 10.39 -37.84
C SER A 511 -1.39 9.98 -37.88
N ASP A 512 -1.05 8.71 -37.62
CA ASP A 512 0.33 8.20 -37.64
C ASP A 512 0.84 7.76 -39.01
N LYS A 513 -0.04 7.53 -40.00
CA LYS A 513 0.42 7.17 -41.35
C LYS A 513 1.25 8.28 -42.02
N GLU A 514 1.25 9.49 -41.46
CA GLU A 514 2.11 10.61 -41.87
C GLU A 514 3.47 10.64 -41.15
N ASN A 515 3.66 9.90 -40.04
CA ASN A 515 4.92 9.75 -39.29
C ASN A 515 5.44 8.31 -39.40
N SER A 516 6.27 8.05 -40.42
CA SER A 516 6.73 6.72 -40.84
C SER A 516 7.60 5.92 -39.84
N ASP A 517 7.85 6.44 -38.64
CA ASP A 517 8.79 5.86 -37.68
C ASP A 517 8.13 4.93 -36.64
N VAL A 518 6.79 4.90 -36.58
CA VAL A 518 6.06 3.87 -35.80
C VAL A 518 5.80 2.66 -36.71
N GLN A 519 6.86 2.00 -37.17
CA GLN A 519 6.69 0.68 -37.78
C GLN A 519 6.27 -0.31 -36.70
N PHE A 520 4.97 -0.63 -36.68
CA PHE A 520 4.46 -1.85 -36.06
C PHE A 520 5.35 -3.02 -36.54
N ALA A 521 6.03 -3.67 -35.59
CA ALA A 521 6.91 -4.79 -35.91
C ALA A 521 6.10 -5.83 -36.71
N LYS A 522 6.53 -6.07 -37.95
CA LYS A 522 5.90 -7.04 -38.84
C LYS A 522 5.84 -8.40 -38.15
N SER A 523 4.65 -8.98 -38.21
CA SER A 523 4.29 -10.25 -37.60
C SER A 523 5.17 -11.38 -38.11
N SER A 524 5.85 -12.03 -37.18
CA SER A 524 6.48 -13.32 -37.40
C SER A 524 6.07 -14.24 -36.26
N VAL A 525 5.40 -15.32 -36.62
CA VAL A 525 5.12 -16.45 -35.72
C VAL A 525 6.23 -17.45 -35.96
N TYR A 526 6.95 -17.83 -34.90
CA TYR A 526 7.90 -18.92 -34.97
C TYR A 526 7.80 -19.76 -33.70
N SER A 527 7.77 -21.07 -33.87
CA SER A 527 7.80 -22.02 -32.76
C SER A 527 9.24 -22.43 -32.50
N ILE A 528 9.68 -22.30 -31.25
CA ILE A 528 11.01 -22.76 -30.83
C ILE A 528 10.83 -24.04 -30.01
N ASN A 529 11.38 -25.14 -30.51
CA ASN A 529 11.48 -26.38 -29.75
C ASN A 529 12.77 -26.36 -28.94
N PHE A 530 12.66 -26.30 -27.62
CA PHE A 530 13.82 -26.37 -26.74
C PHE A 530 14.14 -27.83 -26.41
N ASN A 531 15.12 -28.39 -27.15
CA ASN A 531 15.55 -29.79 -27.07
C ASN A 531 16.05 -30.26 -25.69
N LYS A 532 16.33 -29.36 -24.75
CA LYS A 532 16.99 -29.74 -23.48
C LYS A 532 16.04 -30.40 -22.48
N ASN A 533 14.72 -30.17 -22.57
CA ASN A 533 13.75 -30.62 -21.56
C ASN A 533 12.34 -31.02 -22.11
N ASN A 534 12.17 -31.25 -23.43
CA ASN A 534 10.88 -31.57 -24.07
C ASN A 534 9.78 -30.50 -23.93
N TYR A 535 10.13 -29.21 -23.89
CA TYR A 535 9.14 -28.13 -23.91
C TYR A 535 9.00 -27.54 -25.32
N ALA A 536 7.75 -27.40 -25.79
CA ALA A 536 7.40 -26.66 -26.99
C ALA A 536 6.98 -25.23 -26.58
N VAL A 537 7.68 -24.22 -27.06
CA VAL A 537 7.38 -22.81 -26.77
C VAL A 537 6.97 -22.11 -28.05
N THR A 538 5.79 -21.51 -28.05
CA THR A 538 5.31 -20.72 -29.19
C THR A 538 5.55 -19.25 -28.91
N VAL A 539 6.17 -18.56 -29.87
CA VAL A 539 6.46 -17.13 -29.79
C VAL A 539 5.73 -16.42 -30.93
N VAL A 540 4.93 -15.41 -30.58
CA VAL A 540 4.23 -14.53 -31.52
C VAL A 540 4.62 -13.10 -31.21
N ASN A 541 5.19 -12.41 -32.20
CA ASN A 541 5.63 -11.01 -32.07
C ASN A 541 6.59 -10.79 -30.89
N GLY A 542 7.48 -11.74 -30.63
CA GLY A 542 8.44 -11.68 -29.52
C GLY A 542 7.86 -12.03 -28.13
N ASN A 543 6.56 -12.33 -28.03
CA ASN A 543 5.91 -12.75 -26.79
C ASN A 543 5.69 -14.26 -26.77
N ILE A 544 5.91 -14.91 -25.62
CA ILE A 544 5.52 -16.31 -25.44
C ILE A 544 4.00 -16.39 -25.33
N THR A 545 3.36 -17.12 -26.24
CA THR A 545 1.90 -17.32 -26.26
C THR A 545 1.48 -18.59 -25.54
N ASP A 546 2.33 -19.62 -25.57
CA ASP A 546 2.07 -20.89 -24.91
C ASP A 546 3.37 -21.67 -24.66
N ILE A 547 3.32 -22.50 -23.61
CA ILE A 547 4.33 -23.51 -23.29
C ILE A 547 3.60 -24.85 -23.21
N ASN A 548 3.97 -25.81 -24.06
CA ASN A 548 3.29 -27.11 -24.19
C ASN A 548 1.78 -26.98 -24.44
N ASN A 549 1.37 -26.03 -25.28
CA ASN A 549 -0.04 -25.68 -25.53
C ASN A 549 -0.81 -25.16 -24.32
N VAL A 550 -0.14 -24.82 -23.22
CA VAL A 550 -0.74 -24.10 -22.09
C VAL A 550 -0.61 -22.60 -22.36
N PRO A 551 -1.72 -21.86 -22.53
CA PRO A 551 -1.66 -20.45 -22.84
C PRO A 551 -0.93 -19.65 -21.75
N MET A 552 -0.12 -18.69 -22.18
CA MET A 552 0.68 -17.84 -21.31
C MET A 552 0.27 -16.36 -21.47
N PRO A 553 0.43 -15.54 -20.42
CA PRO A 553 0.31 -14.09 -20.58
C PRO A 553 1.40 -13.59 -21.53
N LEU A 554 0.99 -12.69 -22.44
CA LEU A 554 1.86 -12.06 -23.44
C LEU A 554 2.78 -11.05 -22.76
N MET A 555 3.83 -11.51 -22.07
CA MET A 555 4.83 -10.66 -21.41
C MET A 555 6.13 -10.58 -22.20
N HIS A 556 6.89 -9.51 -21.98
CA HIS A 556 8.30 -9.52 -22.33
C HIS A 556 9.06 -10.48 -21.41
N TYR A 557 9.76 -11.45 -21.99
CA TYR A 557 10.61 -12.37 -21.24
C TYR A 557 12.06 -12.20 -21.71
N SER A 558 12.98 -12.03 -20.77
CA SER A 558 14.40 -12.26 -21.05
C SER A 558 14.68 -13.75 -21.22
N ASP A 559 15.71 -14.12 -21.98
CA ASP A 559 16.11 -15.53 -22.18
C ASP A 559 16.26 -16.28 -20.84
N LYS A 560 16.82 -15.63 -19.81
CA LYS A 560 16.95 -16.19 -18.46
C LYS A 560 15.60 -16.40 -17.76
N GLN A 561 14.63 -15.50 -17.96
CA GLN A 561 13.27 -15.68 -17.45
C GLN A 561 12.55 -16.81 -18.18
N VAL A 562 12.76 -16.95 -19.50
CA VAL A 562 12.25 -18.09 -20.29
C VAL A 562 12.80 -19.40 -19.74
N GLU A 563 14.12 -19.49 -19.52
CA GLU A 563 14.76 -20.67 -18.90
C GLU A 563 14.23 -20.96 -17.48
N LYS A 564 13.99 -19.92 -16.68
CA LYS A 564 13.42 -20.04 -15.33
C LYS A 564 11.97 -20.50 -15.36
N LEU A 565 11.14 -19.98 -16.27
CA LEU A 565 9.75 -20.43 -16.44
C LEU A 565 9.69 -21.89 -16.87
N ILE A 566 10.55 -22.29 -17.80
CA ILE A 566 10.67 -23.68 -18.24
C ILE A 566 11.06 -24.60 -17.07
N THR A 567 11.89 -24.13 -16.13
CA THR A 567 12.32 -24.94 -14.97
C THR A 567 11.36 -24.89 -13.78
N CYS A 568 10.59 -23.80 -13.60
CA CYS A 568 9.62 -23.64 -12.52
C CYS A 568 8.26 -24.29 -12.83
N PHE A 569 7.83 -24.32 -14.09
CA PHE A 569 6.63 -25.06 -14.50
C PHE A 569 6.96 -26.56 -14.61
N LYS A 570 6.99 -27.22 -13.45
CA LYS A 570 6.66 -28.64 -13.36
C LYS A 570 5.15 -28.75 -13.60
N PHE A 571 4.76 -28.97 -14.86
CA PHE A 571 3.42 -29.49 -15.15
C PHE A 571 3.28 -30.89 -14.55
#